data_AF-A0A8J8ER11-F1
#
_entry.id   AF-A0A8J8ER11-F1
#
_cell.length_a   1.000
_cell.length_b   1.000
_cell.length_c   1.000
_cell.angle_alpha   90.00
_cell.angle_beta   90.00
_cell.angle_gamma   90.00
#
_symmetry.space_group_name_H-M   'P 1'
#
loop_
_entity.id
_entity.type
_entity.pdbx_description
1 polymer ?
#
loop_
_entity_poly.entity_id
_entity_poly.type
_entity_poly.pdbx_seq_one_letter_code
_entity_poly.pdbx_strand_id
1 'polypeptide(L)'
;MRSVPEIEALVKKIRRENGFPDTPFRIDEVRYDPEGDKLFIIAHDRTDKSVVIGNSFVIGKLRNALGVKQVTVYSNLDLEIKRRKLRKNAELVRGTVLEFLLPIIDAEMKFPPRKWPEVKGNVKTLVFLSFNAKALIGFARRLNLEYDTVGIRYAFPKLEYEAIEGEPREILFPNEERLLGLAKDRDAKLVLADFPFEVKFKDGVALLNPFRFLHIGFFELKYLFGFEKPVIYDKKALVEFIIGLTYEGLMESTDGANLIWRMWKR
;
A
#
# COMPACT_ATOMS: atom_id res chain seq x y z
N MET A 1 1.46 20.58 20.69
CA MET A 1 1.31 20.11 19.29
C MET A 1 1.35 21.36 18.41
N ARG A 2 2.21 21.42 17.40
CA ARG A 2 2.37 22.65 16.60
C ARG A 2 1.14 22.87 15.72
N SER A 3 0.66 24.11 15.69
CA SER A 3 -0.51 24.50 14.91
C SER A 3 -0.20 24.54 13.40
N VAL A 4 -1.24 24.47 12.56
CA VAL A 4 -1.11 24.65 11.10
C VAL A 4 -0.34 25.94 10.75
N PRO A 5 -0.66 27.13 11.32
CA PRO A 5 0.06 28.36 11.02
C PRO A 5 1.56 28.31 11.34
N GLU A 6 1.95 27.60 12.40
CA GLU A 6 3.37 27.42 12.74
C GLU A 6 4.12 26.64 11.67
N ILE A 7 3.52 25.55 11.17
CA ILE A 7 4.12 24.73 10.12
C ILE A 7 4.21 25.51 8.81
N GLU A 8 3.16 26.26 8.46
CA GLU A 8 3.18 27.14 7.28
C GLU A 8 4.28 28.19 7.37
N ALA A 9 4.44 28.85 8.52
CA ALA A 9 5.48 29.84 8.75
C ALA A 9 6.88 29.23 8.61
N LEU A 10 7.10 28.03 9.15
CA LEU A 10 8.37 27.31 9.03
C LEU A 10 8.68 26.93 7.58
N VAL A 11 7.69 26.41 6.84
CA VAL A 11 7.85 26.07 5.43
C VAL A 11 8.20 27.33 4.62
N LYS A 12 7.49 28.44 4.82
CA LYS A 12 7.79 29.73 4.16
C LYS A 12 9.19 30.22 4.49
N LYS A 13 9.59 30.17 5.77
CA LYS A 13 10.94 30.54 6.22
C LYS A 13 12.02 29.71 5.52
N ILE A 14 11.89 28.39 5.56
CA ILE A 14 12.84 27.45 4.93
C ILE A 14 12.93 27.72 3.41
N ARG A 15 11.80 27.91 2.74
CA ARG A 15 11.78 28.20 1.29
C ARG A 15 12.52 29.49 0.96
N ARG A 16 12.22 30.58 1.68
CA ARG A 16 12.87 31.90 1.49
C ARG A 16 14.37 31.85 1.76
N GLU A 17 14.78 31.23 2.86
CA GLU A 17 16.20 31.11 3.24
C GLU A 17 17.04 30.29 2.24
N ASN A 18 16.39 29.44 1.43
CA ASN A 18 17.07 28.53 0.51
C ASN A 18 16.76 28.84 -0.97
N GLY A 19 16.28 30.05 -1.27
CA GLY A 19 16.11 30.54 -2.65
C GLY A 19 14.96 29.90 -3.43
N PHE A 20 14.00 29.25 -2.76
CA PHE A 20 12.80 28.75 -3.43
C PHE A 20 11.81 29.89 -3.74
N PRO A 21 11.02 29.79 -4.81
CA PRO A 21 9.97 30.75 -5.11
C PRO A 21 8.97 30.89 -3.94
N ASP A 22 8.51 32.13 -3.70
CA ASP A 22 7.44 32.41 -2.74
C ASP A 22 6.08 32.04 -3.36
N THR A 23 5.81 30.74 -3.34
CA THR A 23 4.57 30.16 -3.88
C THR A 23 3.57 30.05 -2.74
N PRO A 24 2.33 30.57 -2.90
CA PRO A 24 1.28 30.34 -1.93
C PRO A 24 0.97 28.84 -1.84
N PHE A 25 0.67 28.38 -0.63
CA PHE A 25 0.20 27.01 -0.40
C PHE A 25 -0.73 26.98 0.80
N ARG A 26 -1.51 25.90 0.90
CA ARG A 26 -2.45 25.67 2.01
C ARG A 26 -2.22 24.31 2.67
N ILE A 27 -2.14 24.32 4.00
CA ILE A 27 -2.17 23.11 4.84
C ILE A 27 -3.55 23.06 5.51
N ASP A 28 -4.29 21.97 5.28
CA ASP A 28 -5.61 21.78 5.91
C ASP A 28 -5.49 21.21 7.32
N GLU A 29 -4.54 20.30 7.55
CA GLU A 29 -4.41 19.63 8.84
C GLU A 29 -2.96 19.17 9.10
N VAL A 30 -2.57 19.13 10.37
CA VAL A 30 -1.31 18.55 10.83
C VAL A 30 -1.60 17.55 11.94
N ARG A 31 -1.09 16.33 11.79
CA ARG A 31 -1.24 15.25 12.78
C ARG A 31 0.12 14.77 13.24
N TYR A 32 0.27 14.52 14.54
CA TYR A 32 1.50 13.97 15.09
C TYR A 32 1.21 12.58 15.66
N ASP A 33 2.07 11.62 15.33
CA ASP A 33 2.05 10.28 15.89
C ASP A 33 3.22 10.10 16.87
N PRO A 34 2.95 10.11 18.19
CA PRO A 34 4.00 10.00 19.21
C PRO A 34 4.73 8.65 19.18
N GLU A 35 4.05 7.57 18.82
CA GLU A 35 4.62 6.22 18.82
C GLU A 35 5.76 6.08 17.80
N GLY A 36 5.54 6.58 16.59
CA GLY A 36 6.56 6.59 15.54
C GLY A 36 7.46 7.82 15.52
N ASP A 37 7.18 8.83 16.34
CA ASP A 37 7.72 10.19 16.25
C ASP A 37 7.62 10.74 14.81
N LYS A 38 6.39 10.72 14.27
CA LYS A 38 6.10 11.11 12.89
C LYS A 38 5.11 12.26 12.81
N LEU A 39 5.43 13.24 11.98
CA LEU A 39 4.52 14.32 11.63
C LEU A 39 3.91 14.09 10.26
N PHE A 40 2.58 14.17 10.18
CA PHE A 40 1.81 14.13 8.96
C PHE A 40 1.28 15.52 8.66
N ILE A 41 1.56 16.01 7.46
CA ILE A 41 1.03 17.28 6.95
C ILE A 41 0.05 16.94 5.85
N ILE A 42 -1.19 17.42 5.97
CA ILE A 42 -2.24 17.23 4.98
C ILE A 42 -2.39 18.55 4.25
N ALA A 43 -1.80 18.62 3.06
CA ALA A 43 -1.94 19.74 2.15
C ALA A 43 -3.31 19.69 1.46
N HIS A 44 -3.82 20.85 1.04
CA HIS A 44 -5.15 20.91 0.42
C HIS A 44 -5.19 20.12 -0.90
N ASP A 45 -4.23 20.32 -1.79
CA ASP A 45 -4.10 19.57 -3.05
C ASP A 45 -2.67 19.04 -3.32
N ARG A 46 -2.46 18.49 -4.53
CA ARG A 46 -1.15 17.99 -4.98
C ARG A 46 -0.13 19.09 -5.26
N THR A 47 -0.58 20.26 -5.67
CA THR A 47 0.27 21.44 -5.90
C THR A 47 0.82 21.94 -4.57
N ASP A 48 -0.06 22.09 -3.57
CA ASP A 48 0.30 22.45 -2.19
C ASP A 48 1.26 21.43 -1.58
N LYS A 49 0.96 20.13 -1.72
CA LYS A 49 1.86 19.04 -1.31
C LYS A 49 3.25 19.22 -1.92
N SER A 50 3.33 19.55 -3.22
CA SER A 50 4.61 19.76 -3.92
C SER A 50 5.38 20.97 -3.39
N VAL A 51 4.68 22.07 -3.05
CA VAL A 51 5.27 23.27 -2.45
C VAL A 51 5.84 22.97 -1.06
N VAL A 52 5.07 22.25 -0.22
CA VAL A 52 5.51 21.81 1.12
C VAL A 52 6.67 20.82 1.02
N ILE A 53 6.67 19.96 0.00
CA ILE A 53 7.75 18.98 -0.20
C ILE A 53 9.05 19.65 -0.67
N GLY A 54 8.97 20.57 -1.63
CA GLY A 54 10.09 21.32 -2.18
C GLY A 54 11.25 20.43 -2.62
N ASN A 55 10.99 19.49 -3.53
CA ASN A 55 11.96 18.50 -4.02
C ASN A 55 12.63 17.67 -2.91
N SER A 56 11.88 17.34 -1.85
CA SER A 56 12.35 16.66 -0.63
C SER A 56 13.33 17.47 0.23
N PHE A 57 13.76 18.65 -0.22
CA PHE A 57 14.66 19.49 0.54
C PHE A 57 13.94 20.17 1.70
N VAL A 58 12.77 20.75 1.42
CA VAL A 58 11.99 21.49 2.42
C VAL A 58 11.53 20.55 3.53
N ILE A 59 11.06 19.34 3.20
CA ILE A 59 10.70 18.34 4.24
C ILE A 59 11.90 17.94 5.08
N GLY A 60 13.09 17.82 4.48
CA GLY A 60 14.31 17.42 5.19
C GLY A 60 14.74 18.47 6.21
N LYS A 61 14.69 19.75 5.83
CA LYS A 61 14.93 20.88 6.73
C LYS A 61 13.85 21.00 7.79
N LEU A 62 12.59 20.83 7.41
CA LEU A 62 11.45 20.88 8.33
C LEU A 62 11.56 19.79 9.39
N ARG A 63 11.86 18.55 8.98
CA ARG A 63 12.14 17.43 9.90
C ARG A 63 13.22 17.80 10.92
N ASN A 64 14.36 18.32 10.45
CA ASN A 64 15.46 18.70 11.33
C ASN A 64 15.09 19.85 12.29
N ALA A 65 14.36 20.86 11.81
CA ALA A 65 13.91 21.99 12.62
C ALA A 65 12.85 21.60 13.67
N LEU A 66 12.06 20.57 13.39
CA LEU A 66 11.04 20.04 14.29
C LEU A 66 11.58 18.98 15.24
N GLY A 67 12.76 18.41 14.97
CA GLY A 67 13.36 17.36 15.80
C GLY A 67 12.61 16.03 15.77
N VAL A 68 11.80 15.77 14.73
CA VAL A 68 11.01 14.54 14.58
C VAL A 68 11.73 13.53 13.70
N LYS A 69 11.53 12.23 13.90
CA LYS A 69 12.12 11.17 13.07
C LYS A 69 11.69 11.24 11.61
N GLN A 70 10.42 11.55 11.35
CA GLN A 70 9.87 11.56 9.99
C GLN A 70 8.81 12.65 9.80
N VAL A 71 8.84 13.30 8.63
CA VAL A 71 7.75 14.16 8.15
C VAL A 71 7.22 13.54 6.86
N THR A 72 5.90 13.45 6.73
CA THR A 72 5.25 12.94 5.51
C THR A 72 4.12 13.89 5.12
N VAL A 73 4.02 14.16 3.82
CA VAL A 73 3.03 15.10 3.27
C VAL A 73 2.06 14.34 2.38
N TYR A 74 0.78 14.44 2.69
CA TYR A 74 -0.33 13.91 1.88
C TYR A 74 -1.14 15.06 1.29
N SER A 75 -1.83 14.81 0.19
CA SER A 75 -2.89 15.73 -0.28
C SER A 75 -4.23 15.27 0.28
N ASN A 76 -5.12 16.21 0.61
CA ASN A 76 -6.45 15.87 1.09
C ASN A 76 -7.25 15.13 0.00
N LEU A 77 -7.06 15.51 -1.27
CA LEU A 77 -7.66 14.81 -2.42
C LEU A 77 -7.29 13.32 -2.46
N ASP A 78 -6.02 12.96 -2.27
CA ASP A 78 -5.60 11.54 -2.26
C ASP A 78 -6.25 10.78 -1.07
N LEU A 79 -6.36 11.44 0.10
CA LEU A 79 -7.03 10.85 1.28
C LEU A 79 -8.54 10.70 1.09
N GLU A 80 -9.19 11.63 0.38
CA GLU A 80 -10.62 11.53 0.06
C GLU A 80 -10.91 10.41 -0.95
N ILE A 81 -10.09 10.28 -1.99
CA ILE A 81 -10.17 9.16 -2.94
C ILE A 81 -10.05 7.83 -2.19
N LYS A 82 -9.07 7.72 -1.29
CA LYS A 82 -8.89 6.57 -0.41
C LYS A 82 -10.14 6.28 0.42
N ARG A 83 -10.67 7.26 1.14
CA ARG A 83 -11.88 7.11 1.97
C ARG A 83 -13.09 6.67 1.15
N ARG A 84 -13.26 7.21 -0.06
CA ARG A 84 -14.34 6.83 -0.98
C ARG A 84 -14.23 5.36 -1.40
N LYS A 85 -13.04 4.89 -1.78
CA LYS A 85 -12.80 3.47 -2.12
C LYS A 85 -13.05 2.57 -0.92
N LEU A 86 -12.57 2.94 0.26
CA LEU A 86 -12.77 2.19 1.50
C LEU A 86 -14.25 2.05 1.87
N ARG A 87 -15.06 3.10 1.73
CA ARG A 87 -16.52 3.03 1.98
C ARG A 87 -17.21 2.03 1.05
N LYS A 88 -16.92 2.11 -0.25
CA LYS A 88 -17.43 1.14 -1.24
C LYS A 88 -17.03 -0.29 -0.87
N ASN A 89 -15.77 -0.48 -0.48
CA ASN A 89 -15.25 -1.80 -0.14
C ASN A 89 -15.82 -2.35 1.17
N ALA A 90 -16.17 -1.49 2.14
CA ALA A 90 -16.88 -1.90 3.35
C ALA A 90 -18.26 -2.48 3.04
N GLU A 91 -18.99 -1.89 2.08
CA GLU A 91 -20.29 -2.39 1.65
C GLU A 91 -20.17 -3.77 0.97
N LEU A 92 -19.12 -3.98 0.17
CA LEU A 92 -18.88 -5.24 -0.53
C LEU A 92 -18.61 -6.44 0.38
N VAL A 93 -18.05 -6.21 1.58
CA VAL A 93 -17.66 -7.29 2.49
C VAL A 93 -18.62 -7.50 3.65
N ARG A 94 -19.58 -6.59 3.86
CA ARG A 94 -20.57 -6.69 4.93
C ARG A 94 -21.44 -7.94 4.73
N GLY A 95 -21.62 -8.73 5.78
CA GLY A 95 -22.34 -10.01 5.71
C GLY A 95 -21.65 -11.10 4.89
N THR A 96 -20.37 -10.93 4.53
CA THR A 96 -19.57 -11.95 3.83
C THR A 96 -18.53 -12.57 4.76
N VAL A 97 -17.83 -13.60 4.27
CA VAL A 97 -16.68 -14.20 4.97
C VAL A 97 -15.55 -13.19 5.27
N LEU A 98 -15.53 -12.03 4.60
CA LEU A 98 -14.55 -10.96 4.79
C LEU A 98 -15.01 -9.84 5.73
N GLU A 99 -16.15 -9.99 6.41
CA GLU A 99 -16.69 -8.97 7.33
C GLU A 99 -15.72 -8.61 8.47
N PHE A 100 -14.84 -9.54 8.86
CA PHE A 100 -13.78 -9.27 9.83
C PHE A 100 -12.82 -8.16 9.41
N LEU A 101 -12.78 -7.74 8.13
CA LEU A 101 -11.97 -6.62 7.66
C LEU A 101 -12.57 -5.25 7.98
N LEU A 102 -13.86 -5.15 8.35
CA LEU A 102 -14.52 -3.86 8.62
C LEU A 102 -13.76 -2.98 9.64
N PRO A 103 -13.26 -3.50 10.78
CA PRO A 103 -12.48 -2.70 11.72
C PRO A 103 -11.17 -2.16 11.14
N ILE A 104 -10.54 -2.90 10.21
CA ILE A 104 -9.35 -2.44 9.50
C ILE A 104 -9.70 -1.31 8.54
N ILE A 105 -10.82 -1.43 7.82
CA ILE A 105 -11.31 -0.40 6.90
C ILE A 105 -11.62 0.89 7.67
N ASP A 106 -12.31 0.80 8.81
CA ASP A 106 -12.67 1.95 9.64
C ASP A 106 -11.43 2.65 10.20
N ALA A 107 -10.41 1.89 10.59
CA ALA A 107 -9.12 2.44 11.00
C ALA A 107 -8.41 3.14 9.83
N GLU A 108 -8.45 2.55 8.64
CA GLU A 108 -7.81 3.09 7.44
C GLU A 108 -8.52 4.35 6.91
N MET A 109 -9.81 4.55 7.17
CA MET A 109 -10.50 5.82 6.87
C MET A 109 -9.98 6.99 7.70
N LYS A 110 -9.45 6.72 8.90
CA LYS A 110 -8.87 7.70 9.83
C LYS A 110 -7.40 7.98 9.55
N PHE A 111 -6.77 7.23 8.65
CA PHE A 111 -5.39 7.44 8.23
C PHE A 111 -5.17 8.87 7.71
N PRO A 112 -4.02 9.53 8.00
CA PRO A 112 -2.90 9.09 8.84
C PRO A 112 -3.02 9.51 10.32
N PRO A 113 -2.33 8.87 11.29
CA PRO A 113 -1.47 7.69 11.15
C PRO A 113 -2.28 6.39 10.93
N ARG A 114 -1.60 5.32 10.52
CA ARG A 114 -2.21 3.99 10.38
C ARG A 114 -2.18 3.27 11.72
N LYS A 115 -3.35 3.10 12.35
CA LYS A 115 -3.51 2.38 13.63
C LYS A 115 -4.55 1.28 13.50
N TRP A 116 -4.13 0.15 12.93
CA TRP A 116 -5.03 -1.00 12.78
C TRP A 116 -5.32 -1.64 14.13
N PRO A 117 -6.59 -1.97 14.42
CA PRO A 117 -6.92 -2.76 15.60
C PRO A 117 -6.39 -4.19 15.49
N GLU A 118 -6.38 -4.91 16.61
CA GLU A 118 -6.23 -6.35 16.59
C GLU A 118 -7.50 -6.98 16.03
N VAL A 119 -7.33 -7.84 15.02
CA VAL A 119 -8.42 -8.50 14.30
C VAL A 119 -7.98 -9.93 14.07
N LYS A 120 -8.91 -10.87 14.26
CA LYS A 120 -8.72 -12.28 13.94
C LYS A 120 -9.74 -12.69 12.88
N GLY A 121 -9.27 -13.06 11.70
CA GLY A 121 -10.11 -13.68 10.68
C GLY A 121 -10.10 -15.20 10.84
N ASN A 122 -11.27 -15.80 11.07
CA ASN A 122 -11.40 -17.26 11.16
C ASN A 122 -11.71 -17.86 9.78
N VAL A 123 -10.79 -17.68 8.83
CA VAL A 123 -10.97 -18.06 7.42
C VAL A 123 -9.72 -18.74 6.91
N LYS A 124 -9.87 -20.00 6.48
CA LYS A 124 -8.77 -20.73 5.85
C LYS A 124 -8.38 -20.06 4.53
N THR A 125 -7.12 -19.72 4.42
CA THR A 125 -6.61 -18.79 3.40
C THR A 125 -5.51 -19.42 2.57
N LEU A 126 -5.56 -19.23 1.26
CA LEU A 126 -4.46 -19.51 0.35
C LEU A 126 -3.74 -18.20 0.02
N VAL A 127 -2.45 -18.10 0.32
CA VAL A 127 -1.61 -16.97 -0.06
C VAL A 127 -0.79 -17.37 -1.27
N PHE A 128 -1.05 -16.74 -2.41
CA PHE A 128 -0.21 -16.90 -3.59
C PHE A 128 0.90 -15.84 -3.58
N LEU A 129 2.16 -16.29 -3.63
CA LEU A 129 3.32 -15.40 -3.66
C LEU A 129 3.44 -14.71 -5.02
N SER A 130 2.85 -13.52 -5.12
CA SER A 130 2.97 -12.60 -6.24
C SER A 130 3.91 -11.44 -5.91
N PHE A 131 3.94 -10.39 -6.72
CA PHE A 131 4.86 -9.25 -6.62
C PHE A 131 5.06 -8.71 -5.19
N ASN A 132 3.98 -8.62 -4.41
CA ASN A 132 3.97 -8.17 -3.02
C ASN A 132 3.99 -9.33 -2.01
N ALA A 133 4.64 -10.46 -2.32
CA ALA A 133 4.66 -11.70 -1.51
C ALA A 133 4.85 -11.48 0.00
N LYS A 134 5.86 -10.70 0.40
CA LYS A 134 6.12 -10.38 1.82
C LYS A 134 4.95 -9.64 2.47
N ALA A 135 4.33 -8.70 1.75
CA ALA A 135 3.18 -7.97 2.25
C ALA A 135 1.94 -8.86 2.34
N LEU A 136 1.74 -9.81 1.42
CA LEU A 136 0.61 -10.74 1.46
C LEU A 136 0.71 -11.68 2.67
N ILE A 137 1.89 -12.25 2.91
CA ILE A 137 2.18 -13.04 4.12
C ILE A 137 2.03 -12.16 5.37
N GLY A 138 2.59 -10.95 5.35
CA GLY A 138 2.50 -10.00 6.45
C GLY A 138 1.06 -9.62 6.81
N PHE A 139 0.22 -9.44 5.79
CA PHE A 139 -1.21 -9.19 5.94
C PHE A 139 -1.93 -10.37 6.57
N ALA A 140 -1.71 -11.59 6.06
CA ALA A 140 -2.30 -12.81 6.63
C ALA A 140 -1.91 -13.01 8.10
N ARG A 141 -0.63 -12.81 8.43
CA ARG A 141 -0.13 -12.85 9.83
C ARG A 141 -0.75 -11.77 10.70
N ARG A 142 -0.84 -10.53 10.20
CA ARG A 142 -1.38 -9.39 10.96
C ARG A 142 -2.86 -9.55 11.31
N LEU A 143 -3.59 -10.35 10.53
CA LEU A 143 -5.00 -10.67 10.73
C LEU A 143 -5.21 -12.04 11.39
N ASN A 144 -4.12 -12.69 11.81
CA ASN A 144 -4.11 -14.00 12.46
C ASN A 144 -4.95 -15.04 11.69
N LEU A 145 -4.78 -15.08 10.36
CA LEU A 145 -5.44 -16.04 9.48
C LEU A 145 -4.74 -17.39 9.56
N GLU A 146 -5.51 -18.48 9.44
CA GLU A 146 -4.96 -19.78 9.07
C GLU A 146 -4.65 -19.75 7.57
N TYR A 147 -3.38 -19.93 7.18
CA TYR A 147 -3.01 -19.81 5.78
C TYR A 147 -1.96 -20.82 5.30
N ASP A 148 -2.11 -21.26 4.06
CA ASP A 148 -1.11 -21.98 3.27
C ASP A 148 -0.46 -21.02 2.27
N THR A 149 0.84 -21.14 2.05
CA THR A 149 1.58 -20.33 1.06
C THR A 149 1.98 -21.18 -0.15
N VAL A 150 1.60 -20.72 -1.34
CA VAL A 150 1.98 -21.31 -2.62
C VAL A 150 2.64 -20.27 -3.50
N GLY A 151 3.52 -20.68 -4.40
CA GLY A 151 4.21 -19.74 -5.29
C GLY A 151 4.88 -20.43 -6.46
N ILE A 152 5.21 -19.67 -7.49
CA ILE A 152 5.90 -20.22 -8.67
C ILE A 152 7.28 -20.72 -8.25
N ARG A 153 7.65 -21.91 -8.70
CA ARG A 153 8.94 -22.51 -8.40
C ARG A 153 10.09 -21.53 -8.69
N TYR A 154 11.02 -21.41 -7.74
CA TYR A 154 12.19 -20.53 -7.77
C TYR A 154 11.93 -19.01 -7.81
N ALA A 155 10.68 -18.54 -7.79
CA ALA A 155 10.38 -17.12 -7.84
C ALA A 155 10.86 -16.36 -6.58
N PHE A 156 10.76 -16.97 -5.39
CA PHE A 156 11.07 -16.34 -4.11
C PHE A 156 11.97 -17.21 -3.23
N PRO A 157 13.25 -17.43 -3.59
CA PRO A 157 14.12 -18.41 -2.93
C PRO A 157 14.40 -18.15 -1.44
N LYS A 158 14.01 -16.98 -0.90
CA LYS A 158 14.18 -16.62 0.51
C LYS A 158 12.89 -16.73 1.33
N LEU A 159 11.79 -17.16 0.71
CA LEU A 159 10.51 -17.34 1.37
C LEU A 159 10.18 -18.83 1.43
N GLU A 160 9.48 -19.25 2.48
CA GLU A 160 8.95 -20.60 2.60
C GLU A 160 7.59 -20.65 1.91
N TYR A 161 7.43 -21.58 0.97
CA TYR A 161 6.19 -21.82 0.24
C TYR A 161 6.23 -23.17 -0.46
N GLU A 162 5.05 -23.69 -0.78
CA GLU A 162 4.93 -24.85 -1.66
C GLU A 162 5.06 -24.41 -3.11
N ALA A 163 6.05 -24.97 -3.80
CA ALA A 163 6.37 -24.63 -5.18
C ALA A 163 5.40 -25.30 -6.15
N ILE A 164 4.75 -24.48 -6.97
CA ILE A 164 3.88 -24.91 -8.07
C ILE A 164 4.46 -24.47 -9.42
N GLU A 165 4.13 -25.19 -10.48
CA GLU A 165 4.43 -24.76 -11.85
C GLU A 165 3.63 -23.52 -12.21
N GLY A 166 4.12 -22.69 -13.13
CA GLY A 166 3.39 -21.50 -13.59
C GLY A 166 4.23 -20.59 -14.46
N GLU A 167 3.56 -19.66 -15.11
CA GLU A 167 4.22 -18.71 -15.98
C GLU A 167 4.81 -17.53 -15.18
N PRO A 168 5.99 -17.00 -15.54
CA PRO A 168 6.57 -15.82 -14.88
C PRO A 168 5.64 -14.60 -14.83
N ARG A 169 4.68 -14.50 -15.76
CA ARG A 169 3.65 -13.45 -15.78
C ARG A 169 2.71 -13.53 -14.59
N GLU A 170 2.42 -14.73 -14.08
CA GLU A 170 1.47 -14.93 -12.98
C GLU A 170 1.94 -14.29 -11.67
N ILE A 171 3.24 -14.01 -11.51
CA ILE A 171 3.78 -13.27 -10.36
C ILE A 171 3.24 -11.84 -10.32
N LEU A 172 2.92 -11.26 -11.47
CA LEU A 172 2.40 -9.90 -11.61
C LEU A 172 0.90 -9.90 -11.87
N PHE A 173 0.39 -10.94 -12.54
CA PHE A 173 -1.01 -11.10 -12.88
C PHE A 173 -1.49 -12.52 -12.53
N PRO A 174 -1.84 -12.78 -11.26
CA PRO A 174 -2.21 -14.12 -10.79
C PRO A 174 -3.39 -14.71 -11.58
N ASN A 175 -3.31 -16.00 -11.92
CA ASN A 175 -4.37 -16.69 -12.66
C ASN A 175 -5.57 -17.03 -11.74
N GLU A 176 -6.71 -16.36 -11.96
CA GLU A 176 -7.92 -16.52 -11.15
C GLU A 176 -8.43 -17.96 -11.09
N GLU A 177 -8.51 -18.64 -12.25
CA GLU A 177 -9.10 -19.99 -12.34
C GLU A 177 -8.23 -21.04 -11.67
N ARG A 178 -6.92 -20.96 -11.87
CA ARG A 178 -5.96 -21.87 -11.25
C ARG A 178 -5.94 -21.71 -9.74
N LEU A 179 -5.91 -20.48 -9.24
CA LEU A 179 -5.91 -20.21 -7.81
C LEU A 179 -7.24 -20.60 -7.15
N LEU A 180 -8.35 -20.46 -7.86
CA LEU A 180 -9.65 -20.95 -7.40
C LEU A 180 -9.68 -22.48 -7.29
N GLY A 181 -9.11 -23.20 -8.26
CA GLY A 181 -8.97 -24.66 -8.19
C GLY A 181 -8.16 -25.10 -6.97
N LEU A 182 -6.97 -24.52 -6.79
CA LEU A 182 -6.10 -24.79 -5.64
C LEU A 182 -6.77 -24.46 -4.30
N ALA A 183 -7.54 -23.38 -4.24
CA ALA A 183 -8.28 -23.01 -3.04
C ALA A 183 -9.34 -24.07 -2.69
N LYS A 184 -10.07 -24.58 -3.68
CA LYS A 184 -11.07 -25.66 -3.46
C LYS A 184 -10.41 -26.95 -2.99
N ASP A 185 -9.30 -27.35 -3.62
CA ASP A 185 -8.57 -28.57 -3.24
C ASP A 185 -8.07 -28.52 -1.79
N ARG A 186 -7.81 -27.32 -1.28
CA ARG A 186 -7.34 -27.07 0.09
C ARG A 186 -8.43 -26.65 1.06
N ASP A 187 -9.68 -26.59 0.61
CA ASP A 187 -10.82 -26.03 1.36
C ASP A 187 -10.57 -24.59 1.89
N ALA A 188 -9.78 -23.81 1.17
CA ALA A 188 -9.58 -22.39 1.46
C ALA A 188 -10.79 -21.57 0.95
N LYS A 189 -11.28 -20.65 1.80
CA LYS A 189 -12.39 -19.74 1.46
C LYS A 189 -11.91 -18.34 1.08
N LEU A 190 -10.62 -18.07 1.21
CA LEU A 190 -9.98 -16.80 0.84
C LEU A 190 -8.68 -17.07 0.08
N VAL A 191 -8.46 -16.34 -1.01
CA VAL A 191 -7.20 -16.28 -1.73
C VAL A 191 -6.64 -14.86 -1.67
N LEU A 192 -5.40 -14.72 -1.21
CA LEU A 192 -4.66 -13.46 -1.21
C LEU A 192 -3.63 -13.47 -2.35
N ALA A 193 -3.73 -12.51 -3.26
CA ALA A 193 -2.76 -12.32 -4.34
C ALA A 193 -2.81 -10.87 -4.88
N ASP A 194 -1.85 -10.50 -5.72
CA ASP A 194 -1.84 -9.22 -6.46
C ASP A 194 -2.83 -9.21 -7.64
N PHE A 195 -4.11 -9.55 -7.40
CA PHE A 195 -5.15 -9.49 -8.42
C PHE A 195 -5.32 -8.08 -8.99
N PRO A 196 -5.75 -7.92 -10.25
CA PRO A 196 -6.00 -6.61 -10.86
C PRO A 196 -7.31 -5.94 -10.39
N PHE A 197 -7.97 -6.49 -9.37
CA PHE A 197 -9.22 -5.98 -8.78
C PHE A 197 -9.11 -6.03 -7.24
N GLU A 198 -9.99 -5.32 -6.54
CA GLU A 198 -10.01 -5.27 -5.08
C GLU A 198 -10.46 -6.61 -4.49
N VAL A 199 -11.67 -7.05 -4.83
CA VAL A 199 -12.25 -8.31 -4.36
C VAL A 199 -13.22 -8.90 -5.38
N LYS A 200 -13.24 -10.22 -5.51
CA LYS A 200 -14.28 -10.99 -6.23
C LYS A 200 -14.69 -12.20 -5.41
N PHE A 201 -15.97 -12.57 -5.48
CA PHE A 201 -16.46 -13.83 -4.92
C PHE A 201 -16.80 -14.77 -6.07
N LYS A 202 -16.22 -15.98 -6.08
CA LYS A 202 -16.45 -17.00 -7.10
C LYS A 202 -16.47 -18.37 -6.45
N ASP A 203 -17.52 -19.15 -6.72
CA ASP A 203 -17.70 -20.52 -6.20
C ASP A 203 -17.49 -20.65 -4.68
N GLY A 204 -17.97 -19.68 -3.90
CA GLY A 204 -17.85 -19.67 -2.44
C GLY A 204 -16.46 -19.29 -1.90
N VAL A 205 -15.54 -18.87 -2.77
CA VAL A 205 -14.20 -18.40 -2.41
C VAL A 205 -14.08 -16.91 -2.71
N ALA A 206 -13.48 -16.16 -1.78
CA ALA A 206 -13.15 -14.76 -1.97
C ALA A 206 -11.73 -14.62 -2.52
N LEU A 207 -11.58 -13.98 -3.68
CA LEU A 207 -10.30 -13.60 -4.28
C LEU A 207 -10.03 -12.13 -3.92
N LEU A 208 -8.98 -11.85 -3.16
CA LEU A 208 -8.73 -10.53 -2.57
C LEU A 208 -7.32 -10.04 -2.90
N ASN A 209 -7.23 -8.82 -3.46
CA ASN A 209 -6.01 -8.03 -3.40
C ASN A 209 -6.13 -7.06 -2.21
N PRO A 210 -5.50 -7.37 -1.05
CA PRO A 210 -5.71 -6.58 0.16
C PRO A 210 -5.23 -5.12 0.02
N PHE A 211 -4.30 -4.86 -0.90
CA PHE A 211 -3.69 -3.54 -1.04
C PHE A 211 -4.50 -2.62 -1.96
N ARG A 212 -5.06 -3.17 -3.03
CA ARG A 212 -6.08 -2.48 -3.83
C ARG A 212 -7.33 -2.25 -2.98
N PHE A 213 -7.75 -3.28 -2.23
CA PHE A 213 -8.91 -3.23 -1.35
C PHE A 213 -8.79 -2.17 -0.25
N LEU A 214 -7.63 -2.03 0.40
CA LEU A 214 -7.41 -0.99 1.41
C LEU A 214 -6.85 0.33 0.85
N HIS A 215 -6.63 0.37 -0.47
CA HIS A 215 -5.99 1.47 -1.17
C HIS A 215 -4.70 1.95 -0.48
N ILE A 216 -3.76 1.01 -0.32
CA ILE A 216 -2.46 1.23 0.32
C ILE A 216 -1.38 1.14 -0.75
N GLY A 217 -0.59 2.21 -0.89
CA GLY A 217 0.42 2.29 -1.93
C GLY A 217 1.62 1.36 -1.67
N PHE A 218 2.32 0.98 -2.73
CA PHE A 218 3.45 0.04 -2.68
C PHE A 218 4.52 0.43 -1.63
N PHE A 219 4.89 1.70 -1.53
CA PHE A 219 5.89 2.13 -0.55
C PHE A 219 5.41 2.00 0.87
N GLU A 220 4.14 2.29 1.13
CA GLU A 220 3.55 2.08 2.44
C GLU A 220 3.59 0.60 2.82
N LEU A 221 3.26 -0.30 1.88
CA LEU A 221 3.37 -1.75 2.10
C LEU A 221 4.81 -2.17 2.40
N LYS A 222 5.77 -1.66 1.64
CA LYS A 222 7.19 -1.95 1.85
C LYS A 222 7.65 -1.52 3.25
N TYR A 223 7.15 -0.39 3.77
CA TYR A 223 7.46 0.02 5.14
C TYR A 223 6.73 -0.79 6.21
N LEU A 224 5.49 -1.23 5.92
CA LEU A 224 4.68 -2.02 6.84
C LEU A 224 5.15 -3.47 6.97
N PHE A 225 5.46 -4.12 5.86
CA PHE A 225 5.67 -5.57 5.79
C PHE A 225 6.99 -5.97 5.12
N GLY A 226 7.74 -5.01 4.59
CA GLY A 226 8.92 -5.27 3.77
C GLY A 226 8.56 -5.62 2.32
N PHE A 227 9.60 -5.89 1.54
CA PHE A 227 9.48 -6.28 0.13
C PHE A 227 10.54 -7.32 -0.19
N GLU A 228 10.14 -8.45 -0.79
CA GLU A 228 11.06 -9.42 -1.37
C GLU A 228 10.88 -9.37 -2.87
N LYS A 229 11.94 -9.01 -3.58
CA LYS A 229 11.89 -8.91 -5.03
C LYS A 229 11.83 -10.34 -5.63
N PRO A 230 10.91 -10.63 -6.55
CA PRO A 230 10.93 -11.90 -7.28
C PRO A 230 12.20 -12.03 -8.14
N VAL A 231 12.68 -13.26 -8.30
CA VAL A 231 13.85 -13.58 -9.13
C VAL A 231 13.45 -13.96 -10.54
N ILE A 232 12.28 -14.58 -10.69
CA ILE A 232 11.65 -14.93 -11.97
C ILE A 232 10.47 -13.99 -12.16
N TYR A 233 10.32 -13.36 -13.32
CA TYR A 233 9.16 -12.56 -13.70
C TYR A 233 9.24 -12.19 -15.19
N ASP A 234 8.10 -11.90 -15.79
CA ASP A 234 8.05 -11.34 -17.15
C ASP A 234 8.34 -9.83 -17.11
N LYS A 235 9.34 -9.37 -17.88
CA LYS A 235 9.75 -7.95 -17.92
C LYS A 235 8.70 -7.04 -18.57
N LYS A 236 8.00 -7.49 -19.62
CA LYS A 236 6.93 -6.70 -20.26
C LYS A 236 5.73 -6.58 -19.33
N ALA A 237 5.34 -7.70 -18.72
CA ALA A 237 4.30 -7.72 -17.71
C ALA A 237 4.63 -6.79 -16.52
N LEU A 238 5.91 -6.67 -16.15
CA LEU A 238 6.32 -5.77 -15.08
C LEU A 238 5.97 -4.32 -15.43
N VAL A 239 6.23 -3.89 -16.66
CA VAL A 239 5.91 -2.53 -17.09
C VAL A 239 4.40 -2.30 -17.05
N GLU A 240 3.60 -3.24 -17.58
CA GLU A 240 2.14 -3.18 -17.53
C GLU A 240 1.62 -3.08 -16.09
N PHE A 241 2.14 -3.93 -15.20
CA PHE A 241 1.76 -3.98 -13.80
C PHE A 241 2.06 -2.65 -13.07
N ILE A 242 3.25 -2.10 -13.27
CA ILE A 242 3.66 -0.84 -12.65
C ILE A 242 2.88 0.36 -13.21
N ILE A 243 2.58 0.37 -14.51
CA ILE A 243 1.70 1.38 -15.11
C ILE A 243 0.31 1.31 -14.48
N GLY A 244 -0.24 0.10 -14.30
CA GLY A 244 -1.52 -0.11 -13.62
C GLY A 244 -1.54 0.45 -12.19
N LEU A 245 -0.55 0.10 -11.38
CA LEU A 245 -0.43 0.65 -10.01
C LEU A 245 -0.30 2.17 -10.00
N THR A 246 0.42 2.75 -10.95
CA THR A 246 0.58 4.20 -11.07
C THR A 246 -0.74 4.87 -11.42
N TYR A 247 -1.46 4.35 -12.42
CA TYR A 247 -2.75 4.86 -12.86
C TYR A 247 -3.81 4.83 -11.75
N GLU A 248 -3.77 3.80 -10.91
CA GLU A 248 -4.71 3.64 -9.80
C GLU A 248 -4.38 4.48 -8.57
N GLY A 249 -3.23 5.15 -8.54
CA GLY A 249 -2.73 5.91 -7.41
C GLY A 249 -2.09 5.06 -6.30
N LEU A 250 -1.71 3.81 -6.60
CA LEU A 250 -1.04 2.90 -5.66
C LEU A 250 0.49 2.96 -5.75
N MET A 251 1.02 3.73 -6.70
CA MET A 251 2.45 3.96 -6.88
C MET A 251 2.67 5.36 -7.44
N GLU A 252 3.67 6.09 -6.94
CA GLU A 252 4.08 7.36 -7.53
C GLU A 252 4.85 7.10 -8.83
N SER A 253 4.65 7.94 -9.86
CA SER A 253 5.22 7.71 -11.20
C SER A 253 6.75 7.64 -11.20
N THR A 254 7.40 8.49 -10.40
CA THR A 254 8.86 8.51 -10.26
C THR A 254 9.39 7.22 -9.64
N ASP A 255 8.68 6.68 -8.67
CA ASP A 255 9.05 5.45 -8.02
C ASP A 255 8.81 4.23 -8.91
N GLY A 256 7.71 4.21 -9.64
CA GLY A 256 7.41 3.17 -10.63
C GLY A 256 8.49 3.09 -11.70
N ALA A 257 8.90 4.23 -12.27
CA ALA A 257 10.00 4.28 -13.24
C ALA A 257 11.32 3.75 -12.66
N ASN A 258 11.65 4.14 -11.42
CA ASN A 258 12.85 3.66 -10.72
C ASN A 258 12.82 2.14 -10.49
N LEU A 259 11.66 1.60 -10.14
CA LEU A 259 11.48 0.17 -9.90
C LEU A 259 11.61 -0.64 -11.19
N ILE A 260 10.96 -0.20 -12.28
CA ILE A 260 11.12 -0.79 -13.61
C ILE A 260 12.60 -0.83 -13.97
N TRP A 261 13.30 0.31 -13.90
CA TRP A 261 14.72 0.40 -14.24
C TRP A 261 15.59 -0.60 -13.45
N ARG A 262 15.41 -0.65 -12.12
CA ARG A 262 16.17 -1.56 -11.23
C ARG A 262 15.86 -3.03 -11.49
N MET A 263 14.65 -3.35 -11.93
CA MET A 263 14.24 -4.71 -12.25
C MET A 263 14.57 -5.09 -13.68
N TRP A 264 14.72 -4.15 -14.59
CA TRP A 264 15.05 -4.40 -15.99
C TRP A 264 16.55 -4.64 -16.25
N LYS A 265 17.41 -3.91 -15.52
CA LYS A 265 18.88 -3.96 -15.67
C LYS A 265 19.53 -5.29 -15.26
N ARG A 266 18.80 -6.16 -14.56
CA ARG A 266 19.22 -7.53 -14.22
C ARG A 266 18.49 -8.54 -15.10
#